data_AF-A0AA51BJT6-F1
#
_entry.id   AF-A0AA51BJT6-F1
#
_cell.length_a   1.000
_cell.length_b   1.000
_cell.length_c   1.000
_cell.angle_alpha   90.00
_cell.angle_beta   90.00
_cell.angle_gamma   90.00
#
_symmetry.space_group_name_H-M   'P 1'
#
loop_
_entity.id
_entity.type
_entity.pdbx_description
1 polymer ?
#
loop_
_entity_poly.entity_id
_entity_poly.type
_entity_poly.pdbx_seq_one_letter_code
_entity_poly.pdbx_strand_id
1 'polypeptide(L)'
;SKATHDRMLAQLAQCEFAVTKSQLASEMMAAELQSYEDLSKILEKGIEIAKQEIDKSKADFAQAKTVRKNRIEYNVLAKVISEQPDRKETLERLGLLKTELSSLEATKQQLESRLSLRKKQFHVLVTSIHQLQALLDEPDEMESTADDVE
;
A
#
# COMPACT_ATOMS: atom_id res chain seq x y z
N SER A 1 -79.34 77.48 -8.54
CA SER A 1 -79.03 76.87 -9.84
C SER A 1 -77.52 76.63 -10.04
N LYS A 2 -76.64 77.64 -9.94
CA LYS A 2 -75.17 77.45 -10.04
C LYS A 2 -74.56 76.55 -8.94
N ALA A 3 -74.85 76.82 -7.66
CA ALA A 3 -74.27 76.04 -6.56
C ALA A 3 -74.62 74.53 -6.58
N THR A 4 -75.82 74.18 -7.05
CA THR A 4 -76.26 72.78 -7.24
C THR A 4 -75.56 72.09 -8.41
N HIS A 5 -75.29 72.84 -9.47
CA HIS A 5 -74.53 72.36 -10.62
C HIS A 5 -73.06 72.11 -10.26
N ASP A 6 -72.43 73.05 -9.56
CA ASP A 6 -71.03 72.92 -9.12
C ASP A 6 -70.85 71.75 -8.14
N ARG A 7 -71.84 71.50 -7.27
CA ARG A 7 -71.85 70.33 -6.38
C ARG A 7 -71.96 69.01 -7.15
N MET A 8 -72.78 68.97 -8.21
CA MET A 8 -72.89 67.78 -9.06
C MET A 8 -71.60 67.52 -9.84
N LEU A 9 -70.95 68.55 -10.37
CA LEU A 9 -69.64 68.42 -11.02
C LEU A 9 -68.56 67.91 -10.06
N ALA A 10 -68.53 68.42 -8.82
CA ALA A 10 -67.60 67.94 -7.80
C ALA A 10 -67.82 66.46 -7.46
N GLN A 11 -69.07 66.01 -7.33
CA GLN A 11 -69.38 64.59 -7.10
C GLN A 11 -69.00 63.71 -8.29
N LEU A 12 -69.19 64.19 -9.51
CA LEU A 12 -68.82 63.46 -10.73
C LEU A 12 -67.30 63.30 -10.83
N ALA A 13 -66.54 64.37 -10.60
CA ALA A 13 -65.07 64.32 -10.53
C ALA A 13 -64.57 63.37 -9.43
N GLN A 14 -65.27 63.32 -8.29
CA GLN A 14 -64.93 62.41 -7.19
C GLN A 14 -65.22 60.94 -7.54
N CYS A 15 -66.28 60.67 -8.30
CA CYS A 15 -66.56 59.33 -8.84
C CYS A 15 -65.52 58.90 -9.87
N GLU A 16 -65.15 59.78 -10.80
CA GLU A 16 -64.09 59.54 -11.78
C GLU A 16 -62.75 59.25 -11.11
N PHE A 17 -62.40 60.02 -10.07
CA PHE A 17 -61.21 59.76 -9.27
C PHE A 17 -61.26 58.41 -8.54
N ALA A 18 -62.42 58.03 -7.98
CA ALA A 18 -62.57 56.75 -7.30
C ALA A 18 -62.40 55.56 -8.27
N VAL A 19 -62.97 55.67 -9.48
CA VAL A 19 -62.85 54.65 -10.53
C VAL A 19 -61.41 54.51 -11.01
N THR A 20 -60.75 55.62 -11.34
CA THR A 20 -59.34 55.60 -11.78
C THR A 20 -58.41 55.06 -10.70
N LYS A 21 -58.62 55.44 -9.43
CA LYS A 21 -57.87 54.89 -8.30
C LYS A 21 -58.07 53.38 -8.15
N SER A 22 -59.31 52.89 -8.29
CA SER A 22 -59.61 51.46 -8.22
C SER A 22 -58.96 50.68 -9.35
N GLN A 23 -58.97 51.23 -10.57
CA GLN A 23 -58.33 50.61 -11.73
C GLN A 23 -56.82 50.50 -11.54
N LEU A 24 -56.17 51.59 -11.13
CA LEU A 24 -54.74 51.60 -10.85
C LEU A 24 -54.36 50.63 -9.72
N ALA A 25 -55.18 50.54 -8.66
CA ALA A 25 -54.97 49.58 -7.58
C ALA A 25 -55.09 48.12 -8.06
N SER A 26 -56.03 47.85 -8.97
CA SER A 26 -56.18 46.52 -9.58
C SER A 26 -54.98 46.14 -10.45
N GLU A 27 -54.48 47.09 -11.25
CA GLU A 27 -53.28 46.89 -12.08
C GLU A 27 -52.04 46.67 -11.22
N MET A 28 -51.88 47.46 -10.15
CA MET A 28 -50.81 47.28 -9.18
C MET A 28 -50.87 45.91 -8.49
N MET A 29 -52.05 45.47 -8.04
CA MET A 29 -52.23 44.14 -7.44
C MET A 29 -51.89 43.01 -8.42
N ALA A 30 -52.28 43.14 -9.69
CA ALA A 30 -51.96 42.14 -10.70
C ALA A 30 -50.44 42.05 -10.94
N ALA A 31 -49.75 43.19 -11.01
CA ALA A 31 -48.29 43.22 -11.13
C ALA A 31 -47.60 42.65 -9.88
N GLU A 32 -48.10 42.94 -8.69
CA GLU A 32 -47.55 42.40 -7.44
C GLU A 32 -47.74 40.88 -7.36
N LEU A 33 -48.91 40.37 -7.76
CA LEU A 33 -49.17 38.94 -7.82
C LEU A 33 -48.20 38.22 -8.75
N GLN A 34 -47.95 38.77 -9.94
CA GLN A 34 -46.98 38.20 -10.89
C GLN A 34 -45.56 38.17 -10.30
N SER A 35 -45.16 39.24 -9.62
CA SER A 35 -43.86 39.32 -8.94
C SER A 35 -43.72 38.25 -7.85
N TYR A 36 -44.77 38.01 -7.06
CA TYR A 36 -44.77 36.94 -6.05
C TYR A 36 -44.70 35.55 -6.67
N GLU A 37 -45.40 35.30 -7.78
CA GLU A 37 -45.31 34.03 -8.50
C GLU A 37 -43.88 33.77 -9.01
N ASP A 38 -43.25 34.78 -9.59
CA ASP A 38 -41.89 34.65 -10.12
C ASP A 38 -40.88 34.46 -8.99
N LEU A 39 -41.05 35.15 -7.86
CA LEU A 39 -40.25 34.92 -6.66
C LEU A 39 -40.42 33.50 -6.12
N SER A 40 -41.65 32.97 -6.11
CA SER A 40 -41.92 31.59 -5.68
C SER A 40 -41.19 30.57 -6.56
N LYS A 41 -41.22 30.76 -7.89
CA LYS A 41 -40.49 29.88 -8.83
C LYS A 41 -38.98 29.93 -8.61
N ILE A 42 -38.43 31.11 -8.33
CA ILE A 42 -37.00 31.27 -8.03
C ILE A 42 -36.64 30.52 -6.74
N LEU A 43 -37.47 30.65 -5.69
CA LEU A 43 -37.26 29.96 -4.41
C LEU A 43 -37.33 28.44 -4.58
N GLU A 44 -38.32 27.92 -5.29
CA GLU A 44 -38.44 26.48 -5.58
C GLU A 44 -37.22 25.96 -6.32
N LYS A 45 -36.77 26.68 -7.35
CA LYS A 45 -35.55 26.32 -8.09
C LYS A 45 -34.32 26.35 -7.20
N GLY A 46 -34.21 27.35 -6.31
CA GLY A 46 -33.13 27.45 -5.33
C GLY A 46 -33.11 26.27 -4.36
N ILE A 47 -34.28 25.85 -3.86
CA ILE A 47 -34.42 24.67 -3.00
C ILE A 47 -33.99 23.40 -3.73
N GLU A 48 -34.39 23.23 -4.99
CA GLU A 48 -34.04 22.06 -5.79
C GLU A 48 -32.52 21.98 -6.05
N ILE A 49 -31.89 23.11 -6.39
CA ILE A 49 -30.42 23.18 -6.54
C ILE A 49 -29.73 22.83 -5.22
N ALA A 50 -30.17 23.40 -4.10
CA ALA A 50 -29.58 23.14 -2.79
C ALA A 50 -29.70 21.65 -2.40
N LYS A 51 -30.83 21.00 -2.70
CA LYS A 51 -30.99 19.55 -2.51
C LYS A 51 -29.99 18.75 -3.33
N GLN A 52 -29.82 19.09 -4.61
CA GLN A 52 -28.87 18.42 -5.49
C GLN A 52 -27.42 18.60 -5.02
N GLU A 53 -27.05 19.81 -4.54
CA GLU A 53 -25.73 20.06 -3.96
C GLU A 53 -25.50 19.26 -2.68
N ILE A 54 -26.51 19.12 -1.81
CA ILE A 54 -26.43 18.30 -0.62
C ILE A 54 -26.17 16.83 -0.99
N ASP A 55 -26.90 16.30 -1.96
CA ASP A 55 -26.75 14.89 -2.34
C ASP A 55 -25.40 14.63 -3.04
N LYS A 56 -24.93 15.58 -3.85
CA LYS A 56 -23.56 15.54 -4.39
C LYS A 56 -22.52 15.57 -3.28
N SER A 57 -22.64 16.48 -2.31
CA SER A 57 -21.72 16.60 -1.18
C SER A 57 -21.69 15.33 -0.32
N LYS A 58 -22.84 14.67 -0.12
CA LYS A 58 -22.89 13.36 0.56
C LYS A 58 -22.13 12.29 -0.21
N ALA A 59 -22.28 12.23 -1.53
CA ALA A 59 -21.56 11.27 -2.36
C ALA A 59 -20.04 11.50 -2.30
N ASP A 60 -19.61 12.75 -2.44
CA ASP A 60 -18.21 13.15 -2.34
C ASP A 60 -17.63 12.82 -0.94
N PHE A 61 -18.41 13.04 0.12
CA PHE A 61 -18.03 12.69 1.49
C PHE A 61 -17.84 11.18 1.67
N ALA A 62 -18.73 10.36 1.10
CA ALA A 62 -18.60 8.90 1.15
C ALA A 62 -17.34 8.41 0.43
N GLN A 63 -17.01 9.01 -0.72
CA GLN A 63 -15.76 8.72 -1.45
C GLN A 63 -14.54 9.14 -0.63
N ALA A 64 -14.54 10.36 -0.08
CA ALA A 64 -13.45 10.86 0.76
C ALA A 64 -13.21 9.98 1.99
N LYS A 65 -14.27 9.46 2.62
CA LYS A 65 -14.17 8.51 3.74
C LYS A 65 -13.50 7.20 3.32
N THR A 66 -13.82 6.70 2.12
CA THR A 66 -13.20 5.49 1.56
C THR A 66 -11.72 5.70 1.27
N VAL A 67 -11.36 6.81 0.62
CA VAL A 67 -9.95 7.18 0.37
C VAL A 67 -9.17 7.30 1.67
N ARG A 68 -9.77 7.93 2.70
CA ARG A 68 -9.14 8.04 4.03
C ARG A 68 -8.92 6.67 4.67
N LYS A 69 -9.90 5.77 4.61
CA LYS A 69 -9.77 4.40 5.13
C LYS A 69 -8.61 3.68 4.43
N ASN A 70 -8.59 3.67 3.10
CA ASN A 70 -7.53 3.05 2.32
C ASN A 70 -6.16 3.63 2.66
N ARG A 71 -6.06 4.97 2.78
CA ARG A 71 -4.82 5.64 3.19
C ARG A 71 -4.34 5.19 4.57
N ILE A 72 -5.23 5.00 5.53
CA ILE A 72 -4.86 4.50 6.87
C ILE A 72 -4.33 3.07 6.77
N GLU A 73 -5.03 2.19 6.05
CA GLU A 73 -4.60 0.79 5.84
C GLU A 73 -3.21 0.72 5.17
N TYR A 74 -2.97 1.54 4.15
CA TYR A 74 -1.65 1.63 3.51
C TYR A 74 -0.57 2.16 4.46
N ASN A 75 -0.87 3.15 5.31
CA ASN A 75 0.11 3.64 6.28
C ASN A 75 0.47 2.60 7.33
N VAL A 76 -0.53 1.83 7.81
CA VAL A 76 -0.28 0.73 8.75
C VAL A 76 0.63 -0.32 8.10
N LEU A 77 0.31 -0.73 6.86
CA LEU A 77 1.12 -1.70 6.14
C LEU A 77 2.54 -1.17 5.85
N ALA A 78 2.67 0.09 5.43
CA ALA A 78 3.96 0.72 5.20
C ALA A 78 4.82 0.77 6.46
N LYS A 79 4.20 1.03 7.63
CA LYS A 79 4.91 1.00 8.92
C LYS A 79 5.46 -0.40 9.22
N VAL A 80 4.64 -1.43 9.07
CA VAL A 80 5.09 -2.83 9.26
C VAL A 80 6.21 -3.20 8.28
N ILE A 81 6.13 -2.76 7.02
CA ILE A 81 7.19 -2.98 6.03
C ILE A 81 8.47 -2.25 6.43
N SER A 82 8.39 -1.02 6.96
CA SER A 82 9.56 -0.24 7.37
C SER A 82 10.29 -0.78 8.61
N GLU A 83 9.62 -1.63 9.41
CA GLU A 83 10.25 -2.35 10.53
C GLU A 83 11.15 -3.49 10.05
N GLN A 84 10.95 -3.96 8.80
CA GLN A 84 11.79 -4.98 8.19
C GLN A 84 13.05 -4.36 7.58
N PRO A 85 14.19 -5.09 7.58
CA PRO A 85 15.43 -4.59 6.99
C PRO A 85 15.29 -4.36 5.49
N ASP A 86 16.14 -3.48 4.95
CA ASP A 86 16.09 -3.19 3.52
C ASP A 86 16.34 -4.47 2.70
N ARG A 87 15.51 -4.64 1.67
CA ARG A 87 15.54 -5.81 0.81
C ARG A 87 16.86 -5.91 0.08
N LYS A 88 17.43 -4.78 -0.36
CA LYS A 88 18.68 -4.75 -1.11
C LYS A 88 19.84 -5.19 -0.24
N GLU A 89 19.96 -4.61 0.95
CA GLU A 89 20.99 -4.99 1.93
C GLU A 89 20.88 -6.48 2.32
N THR A 90 19.66 -6.96 2.56
CA THR A 90 19.42 -8.37 2.91
C THR A 90 19.83 -9.31 1.78
N LEU A 91 19.58 -8.94 0.51
CA LEU A 91 19.98 -9.74 -0.65
C LEU A 91 21.50 -9.74 -0.85
N GLU A 92 22.17 -8.61 -0.67
CA GLU A 92 23.63 -8.51 -0.74
C GLU A 92 24.28 -9.38 0.34
N ARG A 93 23.80 -9.28 1.59
CA ARG A 93 24.27 -10.10 2.70
C ARG A 93 24.06 -11.59 2.44
N LEU A 94 22.90 -11.97 1.88
CA LEU A 94 22.62 -13.35 1.49
C LEU A 94 23.57 -13.85 0.38
N GLY A 95 23.94 -12.99 -0.56
CA GLY A 95 24.94 -13.29 -1.58
C GLY A 95 26.31 -13.58 -0.97
N LEU A 96 26.78 -12.71 -0.06
CA LEU A 96 28.04 -12.88 0.65
C LEU A 96 28.07 -14.20 1.45
N LEU A 97 27.03 -14.46 2.26
CA LEU A 97 26.92 -15.69 3.04
C LEU A 97 26.95 -16.94 2.15
N LYS A 98 26.32 -16.91 0.97
CA LYS A 98 26.39 -18.03 0.02
C LYS A 98 27.81 -18.26 -0.51
N THR A 99 28.54 -17.19 -0.80
CA THR A 99 29.94 -17.32 -1.27
C THR A 99 30.85 -17.84 -0.16
N GLU A 100 30.67 -17.39 1.07
CA GLU A 100 31.41 -17.89 2.24
C GLU A 100 31.10 -19.37 2.51
N LEU A 101 29.83 -19.77 2.42
CA LEU A 101 29.44 -21.16 2.63
C LEU A 101 30.09 -22.07 1.58
N SER A 102 30.06 -21.66 0.31
CA SER A 102 30.70 -22.38 -0.79
C SER A 102 32.22 -22.52 -0.59
N SER A 103 32.90 -21.44 -0.16
CA SER A 103 34.34 -21.49 0.09
C SER A 103 34.70 -22.39 1.28
N LEU A 104 33.87 -22.39 2.34
CA LEU A 104 34.04 -23.22 3.50
C LEU A 104 33.81 -24.71 3.19
N GLU A 105 32.82 -25.03 2.35
CA GLU A 105 32.58 -26.38 1.84
C GLU A 105 33.76 -26.88 1.00
N ALA A 106 34.28 -26.06 0.09
CA ALA A 106 35.47 -26.40 -0.70
C ALA A 106 36.69 -26.66 0.20
N THR A 107 36.90 -25.81 1.21
CA THR A 107 38.00 -25.97 2.19
C THR A 107 37.84 -27.25 3.01
N LYS A 108 36.62 -27.56 3.44
CA LYS A 108 36.29 -28.81 4.15
C LYS A 108 36.62 -30.02 3.27
N GLN A 109 36.17 -30.05 2.01
CA GLN A 109 36.47 -31.15 1.09
C GLN A 109 37.97 -31.31 0.86
N GLN A 110 38.71 -30.20 0.74
CA GLN A 110 40.16 -30.23 0.62
C GLN A 110 40.82 -30.83 1.87
N LEU A 111 40.39 -30.44 3.08
CA LEU A 111 40.90 -30.99 4.34
C LEU A 111 40.59 -32.48 4.49
N GLU A 112 39.38 -32.91 4.14
CA GLU A 112 38.96 -34.32 4.17
C GLU A 112 39.80 -35.16 3.20
N SER A 113 40.07 -34.67 1.99
CA SER A 113 40.93 -35.38 1.03
C SER A 113 42.37 -35.50 1.52
N ARG A 114 42.93 -34.43 2.10
CA ARG A 114 44.27 -34.44 2.71
C ARG A 114 44.35 -35.41 3.88
N LEU A 115 43.34 -35.41 4.75
CA LEU A 115 43.28 -36.34 5.88
C LEU A 115 43.19 -37.79 5.41
N SER A 116 42.37 -38.07 4.40
CA SER A 116 42.26 -39.40 3.78
C SER A 116 43.60 -39.87 3.20
N LEU A 117 44.32 -38.98 2.49
CA LEU A 117 45.65 -39.29 1.97
C LEU A 117 46.64 -39.59 3.10
N ARG A 118 46.66 -38.79 4.18
CA ARG A 118 47.52 -39.04 5.35
C ARG A 118 47.20 -40.37 6.03
N LYS A 119 45.92 -40.73 6.17
CA LYS A 119 45.49 -42.04 6.69
C LYS A 119 46.04 -43.19 5.83
N LYS A 120 45.97 -43.06 4.50
CA LYS A 120 46.53 -44.06 3.57
C LYS A 120 48.05 -44.16 3.71
N GLN A 121 48.76 -43.03 3.75
CA GLN A 121 50.22 -43.00 3.95
C GLN A 121 50.62 -43.66 5.28
N PHE A 122 49.89 -43.36 6.36
CA PHE A 122 50.12 -43.98 7.67
C PHE A 122 49.88 -45.49 7.63
N HIS A 123 48.81 -45.95 6.96
CA HIS A 123 48.55 -47.38 6.80
C HIS A 123 49.66 -48.11 6.04
N VAL A 124 50.20 -47.51 4.98
CA VAL A 124 51.37 -48.05 4.26
C VAL A 124 52.57 -48.16 5.19
N LEU A 125 52.90 -47.09 5.93
CA LEU A 125 54.02 -47.10 6.89
C LEU A 125 53.86 -48.23 7.92
N VAL A 126 52.67 -48.35 8.52
CA VAL A 126 52.37 -49.38 9.52
C VAL A 126 52.50 -50.78 8.90
N THR A 127 52.03 -50.98 7.68
CA THR A 127 52.16 -52.28 6.99
C THR A 127 53.63 -52.61 6.71
N SER A 128 54.43 -51.65 6.26
CA SER A 128 55.87 -51.84 6.05
C SER A 128 56.61 -52.15 7.35
N ILE A 129 56.23 -51.53 8.47
CA ILE A 129 56.79 -51.86 9.79
C ILE A 129 56.49 -53.31 10.16
N HIS A 130 55.24 -53.76 10.02
CA HIS A 130 54.88 -55.16 10.30
C HIS A 130 55.62 -56.14 9.37
N GLN A 131 55.81 -55.79 8.10
CA GLN A 131 56.59 -56.62 7.16
C GLN A 131 58.06 -56.71 7.55
N LEU A 132 58.67 -55.58 7.95
CA LEU A 132 60.05 -55.57 8.44
C LEU A 132 60.18 -56.37 9.74
N GLN A 133 59.22 -56.26 10.66
CA GLN A 133 59.18 -57.09 11.87
C GLN A 133 59.08 -58.57 11.53
N ALA A 134 58.22 -58.95 10.58
CA ALA A 134 58.12 -60.34 10.13
C ALA A 134 59.43 -60.86 9.51
N LEU A 135 60.15 -60.04 8.73
CA LEU A 135 61.47 -60.40 8.20
C LEU A 135 62.57 -60.50 9.28
N LEU A 136 62.45 -59.74 10.37
CA LEU A 136 63.36 -59.84 11.52
C LEU A 136 63.03 -61.03 12.43
N ASP A 137 61.76 -61.43 12.49
CA ASP A 137 61.27 -62.58 13.24
C ASP A 137 61.38 -63.90 12.44
N GLU A 138 61.72 -63.85 11.14
CA GLU A 138 62.18 -65.02 10.39
C GLU A 138 63.52 -65.46 10.99
N PRO A 139 63.60 -66.67 11.60
CA PRO A 139 64.87 -67.17 12.08
C PRO A 139 65.81 -67.30 10.89
N ASP A 140 67.07 -66.87 11.06
CA ASP A 140 68.17 -67.31 10.21
C ASP A 140 68.21 -68.85 10.26
N GLU A 141 67.46 -69.53 9.39
CA GLU A 141 67.78 -70.90 8.96
C GLU A 141 69.00 -70.82 8.04
N MET A 142 70.09 -70.29 8.59
CA MET A 142 71.47 -70.54 8.19
C MET A 142 72.21 -71.08 9.42
N GLU A 143 71.54 -71.94 10.19
CA GLU A 143 72.20 -72.84 11.12
C GLU A 143 72.62 -74.10 10.34
N SER A 144 73.94 -74.28 10.25
CA SER A 144 74.62 -75.58 10.32
C SER A 144 73.98 -76.77 9.59
N THR A 145 74.52 -77.09 8.42
CA THR A 145 74.81 -78.51 8.12
C THR A 145 76.32 -78.69 8.14
N ALA A 146 76.78 -79.28 9.24
CA ALA A 146 78.06 -79.95 9.36
C ALA A 146 78.19 -81.08 8.32
N ASP A 147 79.41 -81.33 7.84
CA ASP A 147 80.15 -82.61 8.02
C ASP A 147 81.19 -82.85 6.90
N ASP A 148 82.43 -83.06 7.33
CA ASP A 148 83.42 -84.06 6.89
C ASP A 148 83.36 -84.61 5.46
N VAL A 149 84.45 -84.46 4.69
CA VAL A 149 85.19 -85.59 4.03
C VAL A 149 86.65 -85.15 3.71
N GLU A 150 87.60 -85.88 4.31
CA GLU A 150 89.06 -86.08 4.02
C GLU A 150 90.01 -84.90 3.73
#